data_AF-A0A916TSP9-F1
#
_entry.id   AF-A0A916TSP9-F1
#
_cell.length_a   1.000
_cell.length_b   1.000
_cell.length_c   1.000
_cell.angle_alpha   90.00
_cell.angle_beta   90.00
_cell.angle_gamma   90.00
#
_symmetry.space_group_name_H-M   'P 1'
#
loop_
_entity.id
_entity.type
_entity.pdbx_description
1 polymer ?
#
loop_
_entity_poly.entity_id
_entity_poly.type
_entity_poly.pdbx_seq_one_letter_code
_entity_poly.pdbx_strand_id
1 'polypeptide(L)'
;MLIITIVASSCNFFTLDSLKAVLALSAVLALSAVLALSAVLFFVGFLFWLAERKHNPEEFSRSPRGIGSGFWFSAVTMTTVGYGDKAPRTAAGKVIALVWMFAAIIIISTFTGMIASSLTEGRLADAIAGPDDLPAATVGSTRHSATDEWLTDAGIVFTGFPDVQSGLDALRQGRIDAFVYDKPLLRYLSRKEVGDELRMLPGTFGRQDYGIALGQGSPLREPVDIALLKEIEGSRWRDEIRKTLGKRN
;
A
#
# COMPACT_ATOMS: atom_id res chain seq x y z
N MET A 1 7.17 -16.85 -23.51
CA MET A 1 6.93 -15.41 -23.29
C MET A 1 7.40 -15.06 -21.90
N LEU A 2 8.55 -14.42 -21.86
CA LEU A 2 9.33 -14.33 -20.67
C LEU A 2 9.81 -12.93 -20.44
N ILE A 3 9.67 -12.54 -19.19
CA ILE A 3 9.73 -11.15 -18.84
C ILE A 3 10.48 -11.03 -17.52
N ILE A 4 11.42 -10.09 -17.46
CA ILE A 4 12.23 -9.81 -16.29
C ILE A 4 11.31 -9.35 -15.17
N THR A 5 11.52 -9.87 -13.96
CA THR A 5 10.72 -9.52 -12.78
C THR A 5 11.63 -9.11 -11.63
N ILE A 6 11.12 -8.19 -10.82
CA ILE A 6 11.82 -7.65 -9.66
C ILE A 6 11.40 -8.46 -8.44
N VAL A 7 12.38 -8.83 -7.62
CA VAL A 7 12.15 -9.35 -6.28
C VAL A 7 12.69 -8.30 -5.31
N ALA A 8 11.84 -7.83 -4.41
CA ALA A 8 12.24 -6.93 -3.33
C ALA A 8 12.18 -7.66 -1.99
N SER A 9 13.09 -7.30 -1.07
CA SER A 9 13.05 -7.81 0.30
C SER A 9 11.90 -7.15 1.04
N SER A 10 11.06 -7.96 1.69
CA SER A 10 9.95 -7.46 2.53
C SER A 10 10.44 -6.79 3.82
N CYS A 11 11.76 -6.83 4.09
CA CYS A 11 12.36 -6.36 5.32
C CYS A 11 12.80 -4.89 5.18
N ASN A 12 11.82 -4.01 5.39
CA ASN A 12 11.95 -2.62 5.80
C ASN A 12 13.37 -2.06 5.98
N PHE A 13 13.73 -1.12 5.10
CA PHE A 13 14.66 -0.04 5.40
C PHE A 13 14.00 0.93 6.41
N PHE A 14 13.86 0.50 7.67
CA PHE A 14 13.43 1.36 8.78
C PHE A 14 14.56 1.44 9.80
N THR A 15 15.37 2.49 9.71
CA THR A 15 16.29 2.82 10.80
C THR A 15 15.47 3.22 12.05
N LEU A 16 16.01 3.00 13.25
CA LEU A 16 15.34 3.34 14.52
C LEU A 16 14.94 4.82 14.60
N ASP A 17 15.67 5.70 13.91
CA ASP A 17 15.38 7.13 13.85
C ASP A 17 14.20 7.43 12.91
N SER A 18 14.08 6.71 11.78
CA SER A 18 12.90 6.74 10.91
C SER A 18 11.65 6.24 11.65
N LEU A 19 11.77 5.18 12.44
CA LEU A 19 10.66 4.63 13.22
C LEU A 19 10.18 5.64 14.29
N LYS A 20 11.11 6.27 15.01
CA LYS A 20 10.78 7.32 15.98
C LYS A 20 10.13 8.52 15.31
N ALA A 21 10.62 8.95 14.15
CA ALA A 21 10.05 10.07 13.41
C ALA A 21 8.63 9.76 12.92
N VAL A 22 8.37 8.56 12.40
CA VAL A 22 7.03 8.13 11.95
C VAL A 22 6.06 7.96 13.13
N LEU A 23 6.52 7.38 14.24
CA LEU A 23 5.73 7.27 15.47
C LEU A 23 5.42 8.65 16.06
N ALA A 24 6.39 9.56 16.08
CA ALA A 24 6.19 10.93 16.53
C ALA A 24 5.24 11.70 15.62
N LEU A 25 5.38 11.58 14.30
CA LEU A 25 4.51 12.23 13.32
C LEU A 25 3.07 11.74 13.41
N SER A 26 2.86 10.42 13.49
CA SER A 26 1.53 9.82 13.66
C SER A 26 0.89 10.19 15.00
N ALA A 27 1.67 10.26 16.09
CA ALA A 27 1.20 10.73 17.38
C ALA A 27 0.80 12.21 17.36
N VAL A 28 1.59 13.07 16.71
CA VAL A 28 1.28 14.51 16.55
C VAL A 28 0.02 14.69 15.72
N LEU A 29 -0.15 13.93 14.63
CA LEU A 29 -1.36 13.96 13.82
C LEU A 29 -2.59 13.53 14.62
N ALA A 30 -2.52 12.41 15.36
CA ALA A 30 -3.60 11.95 16.21
C ALA A 30 -3.97 12.99 17.29
N LEU A 31 -2.97 13.57 17.96
CA LEU A 31 -3.18 14.62 18.95
C LEU A 31 -3.83 15.86 18.33
N SER A 32 -3.34 16.29 17.17
CA SER A 32 -3.90 17.45 16.45
C SER A 32 -5.35 17.23 16.04
N ALA A 33 -5.71 16.01 15.61
CA ALA A 33 -7.08 15.65 15.25
C ALA A 33 -8.02 15.66 16.47
N VAL A 34 -7.57 15.13 17.62
CA VAL A 34 -8.33 15.16 18.87
C VAL A 34 -8.54 16.59 19.37
N LEU A 35 -7.50 17.44 19.29
CA LEU A 35 -7.59 18.85 19.67
C LEU A 35 -8.51 19.64 18.73
N ALA A 36 -8.42 19.43 17.42
CA ALA A 36 -9.28 20.06 16.43
C ALA A 36 -10.75 19.66 16.65
N LEU A 37 -11.01 18.37 16.87
CA LEU A 37 -12.35 17.87 17.16
C LEU A 37 -12.90 18.47 18.46
N SER A 38 -12.09 18.49 19.52
CA SER A 38 -12.47 19.11 20.80
C SER A 38 -12.80 20.58 20.62
N ALA A 39 -11.99 21.32 19.85
CA ALA A 39 -12.23 22.74 19.56
C ALA A 39 -13.55 22.96 18.81
N VAL A 40 -13.87 22.10 17.83
CA VAL A 40 -15.16 22.14 17.12
C VAL A 40 -16.33 21.87 18.08
N LEU A 41 -16.23 20.86 18.93
CA LEU A 41 -17.26 20.55 19.93
C LEU A 41 -17.45 21.71 20.94
N PHE A 42 -16.37 22.35 21.36
CA PHE A 42 -16.44 23.54 22.22
C PHE A 42 -17.09 24.73 21.51
N PHE A 43 -16.73 24.96 20.25
CA PHE A 43 -17.30 26.03 19.44
C PHE A 43 -18.81 25.85 19.26
N VAL A 44 -19.23 24.65 18.87
CA VAL A 44 -20.66 24.34 18.69
C VAL A 44 -21.40 24.35 20.02
N GLY A 45 -20.80 23.84 21.08
CA GLY A 45 -21.34 23.93 22.44
C GLY A 45 -21.54 25.37 22.91
N PHE A 46 -20.60 26.26 22.56
CA PHE A 46 -20.73 27.69 22.81
C PHE A 46 -21.89 28.32 22.01
N LEU A 47 -22.10 27.92 20.74
CA LEU A 47 -23.24 28.38 19.94
C LEU A 47 -24.59 27.94 20.56
N PHE A 48 -24.69 26.69 21.01
CA PHE A 48 -25.88 26.22 21.72
C PHE A 48 -26.12 27.00 23.01
N TRP A 49 -25.08 27.19 23.82
CA TRP A 49 -25.19 28.01 25.02
C TRP A 49 -25.64 29.43 24.70
N LEU A 50 -25.09 30.07 23.66
CA LEU A 50 -25.46 31.43 23.28
C LEU A 50 -26.94 31.53 22.87
N ALA A 51 -27.44 30.54 22.13
CA ALA A 51 -28.83 30.47 21.67
C ALA A 51 -29.81 30.14 22.81
N GLU A 52 -29.45 29.21 23.69
CA GLU A 52 -30.36 28.63 24.68
C GLU A 52 -30.28 29.28 26.08
N ARG A 53 -29.18 29.95 26.45
CA ARG A 53 -28.95 30.50 27.81
C ARG A 53 -30.07 31.37 28.37
N LYS A 54 -30.84 32.05 27.51
CA LYS A 54 -31.92 32.95 27.93
C LYS A 54 -33.24 32.21 28.18
N HIS A 55 -33.56 31.24 27.32
CA HIS A 55 -34.90 30.63 27.21
C HIS A 55 -34.96 29.17 27.71
N ASN A 56 -33.82 28.50 27.86
CA ASN A 56 -33.73 27.14 28.42
C ASN A 56 -32.65 27.06 29.51
N PRO A 57 -32.79 27.81 30.62
CA PRO A 57 -31.79 27.86 31.69
C PRO A 57 -31.67 26.56 32.50
N GLU A 58 -32.69 25.69 32.45
CA GLU A 58 -32.72 24.40 33.16
C GLU A 58 -31.70 23.43 32.58
N GLU A 59 -31.59 23.37 31.25
CA GLU A 59 -30.66 22.46 30.55
C GLU A 59 -29.35 23.17 30.16
N PHE A 60 -29.42 24.48 29.86
CA PHE A 60 -28.30 25.32 29.47
C PHE A 60 -28.18 26.51 30.41
N SER A 61 -27.40 26.34 31.49
CA SER A 61 -27.23 27.37 32.53
C SER A 61 -26.88 28.75 31.97
N ARG A 62 -27.46 29.81 32.58
CA ARG A 62 -27.14 31.22 32.27
C ARG A 62 -25.68 31.60 32.53
N SER A 63 -25.05 30.90 33.47
CA SER A 63 -23.63 31.07 33.82
C SER A 63 -22.73 30.51 32.71
N PRO A 64 -21.46 30.93 32.61
CA PRO A 64 -20.47 30.30 31.72
C PRO A 64 -20.33 28.77 31.90
N ARG A 65 -20.76 28.22 33.05
CA ARG A 65 -20.88 26.77 33.26
C ARG A 65 -21.78 26.07 32.24
N GLY A 66 -22.73 26.78 31.63
CA GLY A 66 -23.61 26.24 30.58
C GLY A 66 -22.91 25.92 29.26
N ILE A 67 -21.67 26.41 29.03
CA ILE A 67 -20.85 26.02 27.88
C ILE A 67 -20.52 24.52 27.94
N GLY A 68 -20.27 23.98 29.14
CA GLY A 68 -20.05 22.54 29.33
C GLY A 68 -21.28 21.70 28.98
N SER A 69 -22.49 22.21 29.28
CA SER A 69 -23.75 21.59 28.88
C SER A 69 -23.92 21.58 27.36
N GLY A 70 -23.53 22.66 26.68
CA GLY A 70 -23.50 22.74 25.22
C GLY A 70 -22.48 21.79 24.58
N PHE A 71 -21.27 21.71 25.15
CA PHE A 71 -20.24 20.76 24.72
C PHE A 71 -20.73 19.31 24.85
N TRP A 72 -21.32 18.96 26.00
CA TRP A 72 -21.90 17.64 26.25
C TRP A 72 -22.98 17.31 25.21
N PHE A 73 -23.94 18.21 24.98
CA PHE A 73 -24.98 18.02 23.98
C PHE A 73 -24.40 17.85 22.57
N SER A 74 -23.38 18.64 22.20
CA SER A 74 -22.73 18.57 20.89
C SER A 74 -22.03 17.22 20.70
N ALA A 75 -21.34 16.72 21.73
CA ALA A 75 -20.66 15.43 21.71
C ALA A 75 -21.65 14.27 21.58
N VAL A 76 -22.71 14.23 22.41
CA VAL A 76 -23.75 13.20 22.39
C VAL A 76 -24.52 13.18 21.07
N THR A 77 -24.73 14.34 20.46
CA THR A 77 -25.35 14.46 19.13
C THR A 77 -24.43 13.93 18.05
N MET A 78 -23.14 14.32 18.08
CA MET A 78 -22.16 13.87 17.08
C MET A 78 -21.97 12.36 17.12
N THR A 79 -21.86 11.76 18.31
CA THR A 79 -21.73 10.32 18.47
C THR A 79 -23.02 9.55 18.22
N THR A 80 -24.11 10.24 17.86
CA THR A 80 -25.43 9.66 17.61
C THR A 80 -26.04 8.92 18.81
N VAL A 81 -25.49 9.12 20.02
CA VAL A 81 -25.96 8.44 21.24
C VAL A 81 -27.31 8.99 21.69
N GLY A 82 -27.50 10.31 21.63
CA GLY A 82 -28.80 10.94 21.82
C GLY A 82 -29.49 10.63 23.15
N TYR A 83 -28.81 10.81 24.30
CA TYR A 83 -29.40 10.56 25.63
C TYR A 83 -30.71 11.32 25.91
N GLY A 84 -30.97 12.42 25.21
CA GLY A 84 -32.19 13.22 25.38
C GLY A 84 -32.22 14.01 26.69
N ASP A 85 -31.11 14.09 27.42
CA ASP A 85 -31.00 14.82 28.69
C ASP A 85 -30.96 16.34 28.50
N LYS A 86 -30.61 16.80 27.30
CA LYS A 86 -30.61 18.21 26.88
C LYS A 86 -31.08 18.32 25.44
N ALA A 87 -31.84 19.35 25.11
CA ALA A 87 -32.29 19.65 23.77
C ALA A 87 -32.55 21.16 23.58
N PRO A 88 -32.19 21.74 22.43
CA PRO A 88 -32.49 23.14 22.15
C PRO A 88 -34.00 23.35 22.03
N ARG A 89 -34.53 24.33 22.78
CA ARG A 89 -35.95 24.69 22.76
C ARG A 89 -36.21 25.87 21.82
N THR A 90 -35.21 26.73 21.59
CA THR A 90 -35.36 27.93 20.75
C THR A 90 -35.32 27.62 19.25
N ALA A 91 -35.94 28.47 18.43
CA ALA A 91 -35.87 28.35 16.97
C ALA A 91 -34.41 28.43 16.46
N ALA A 92 -33.61 29.34 17.02
CA ALA A 92 -32.19 29.47 16.69
C ALA A 92 -31.40 28.21 17.06
N GLY A 93 -31.62 27.66 18.26
CA GLY A 93 -30.98 26.41 18.70
C GLY A 93 -31.35 25.21 17.83
N LYS A 94 -32.60 25.12 17.35
CA LYS A 94 -33.05 24.08 16.42
C LYS A 94 -32.37 24.18 15.05
N VAL A 95 -32.18 25.39 14.52
CA VAL A 95 -31.42 25.60 13.27
C VAL A 95 -29.96 25.20 13.45
N ILE A 96 -29.33 25.60 14.56
CA ILE A 96 -27.95 25.20 14.89
C ILE A 96 -27.84 23.68 15.00
N ALA A 97 -28.80 23.02 15.66
CA ALA A 97 -28.84 21.56 15.77
C ALA A 97 -28.96 20.87 14.41
N LEU A 98 -29.82 21.36 13.53
CA LEU A 98 -29.97 20.79 12.19
C LEU A 98 -28.65 20.84 11.41
N VAL A 99 -27.98 22.00 11.40
CA VAL A 99 -26.68 22.16 10.72
C VAL A 99 -25.62 21.26 11.37
N TRP A 100 -25.60 21.19 12.70
CA TRP A 100 -24.65 20.36 13.44
C TRP A 100 -24.82 18.86 13.13
N MET A 101 -26.05 18.38 13.02
CA MET A 101 -26.33 16.96 12.69
C MET A 101 -25.75 16.58 11.33
N PHE A 102 -25.92 17.41 10.30
CA PHE A 102 -25.31 17.15 8.98
C PHE A 102 -23.78 17.21 9.04
N ALA A 103 -23.23 18.22 9.72
CA ALA A 103 -21.78 18.36 9.88
C ALA A 103 -21.17 17.14 10.59
N ALA A 104 -21.80 16.65 11.66
CA ALA A 104 -21.35 15.47 12.40
C ALA A 104 -21.27 14.22 11.51
N ILE A 105 -22.27 13.99 10.67
CA ILE A 105 -22.29 12.86 9.72
C ILE A 105 -21.13 12.98 8.73
N ILE A 106 -20.89 14.16 8.16
CA ILE A 106 -19.78 14.41 7.22
C ILE A 106 -18.43 14.15 7.91
N ILE A 107 -18.26 14.62 9.15
CA ILE A 107 -17.01 14.42 9.92
C ILE A 107 -16.76 12.94 10.16
N ILE A 108 -17.76 12.19 10.63
CA ILE A 108 -17.63 10.74 10.90
C ILE A 108 -17.35 9.96 9.60
N SER A 109 -18.06 10.29 8.52
CA SER A 109 -17.85 9.68 7.21
C SER A 109 -16.44 9.92 6.69
N THR A 110 -15.95 11.17 6.79
CA THR A 110 -14.59 11.54 6.38
C THR A 110 -13.54 10.81 7.22
N PHE A 111 -13.72 10.76 8.53
CA PHE A 111 -12.82 10.04 9.44
C PHE A 111 -12.73 8.55 9.08
N THR A 112 -13.88 7.93 8.81
CA THR A 112 -13.94 6.52 8.37
C THR A 112 -13.23 6.33 7.03
N GLY A 113 -13.45 7.23 6.07
CA GLY A 113 -12.77 7.23 4.76
C GLY A 113 -11.26 7.38 4.88
N MET A 114 -10.78 8.24 5.78
CA MET A 114 -9.34 8.41 6.05
C MET A 114 -8.71 7.13 6.59
N ILE A 115 -9.37 6.45 7.54
CA ILE A 115 -8.90 5.16 8.06
C ILE A 115 -8.84 4.11 6.95
N ALA A 116 -9.90 4.02 6.13
CA ALA A 116 -9.94 3.08 5.01
C ALA A 116 -8.84 3.38 3.97
N SER A 117 -8.59 4.66 3.66
CA SER A 117 -7.51 5.09 2.77
C SER A 117 -6.14 4.71 3.33
N SER A 118 -5.88 4.98 4.61
CA SER A 118 -4.61 4.62 5.25
C SER A 118 -4.37 3.11 5.26
N LEU A 119 -5.41 2.31 5.50
CA LEU A 119 -5.33 0.84 5.42
C LEU A 119 -5.06 0.34 4.00
N THR A 120 -5.46 1.10 2.98
CA THR A 120 -5.21 0.80 1.56
C THR A 120 -3.79 1.21 1.15
N GLU A 121 -3.33 2.36 1.64
CA GLU A 121 -2.00 2.92 1.36
C GLU A 121 -0.87 2.07 1.98
N GLY A 122 -1.09 1.49 3.17
CA GLY A 122 -0.17 0.53 3.78
C GLY A 122 0.02 -0.77 2.96
N ARG A 123 -0.76 -0.98 1.90
CA ARG A 123 -0.60 -2.08 0.94
C ARG A 123 0.05 -1.63 -0.38
N LEU A 124 0.22 -0.33 -0.60
CA LEU A 124 0.77 0.28 -1.83
C LEU A 124 2.21 0.78 -1.69
N ALA A 125 2.77 0.80 -0.47
CA ALA A 125 4.16 1.22 -0.22
C ALA A 125 5.18 0.14 -0.62
N ASP A 126 5.08 -0.38 -1.84
CA ASP A 126 6.20 -1.10 -2.46
C ASP A 126 7.17 -0.03 -2.98
N ALA A 127 8.38 0.04 -2.42
CA ALA A 127 9.39 1.05 -2.80
C ALA A 127 9.82 0.95 -4.28
N ILE A 128 9.45 -0.14 -4.96
CA ILE A 128 9.76 -0.41 -6.35
C ILE A 128 8.47 -0.96 -6.98
N ALA A 129 7.74 -0.14 -7.72
CA ALA A 129 6.49 -0.51 -8.39
C ALA A 129 6.75 -1.02 -9.82
N GLY A 130 7.89 -0.67 -10.41
CA GLY A 130 8.25 -1.08 -11.76
C GLY A 130 9.70 -0.82 -12.14
N PRO A 131 10.07 -1.08 -13.41
CA PRO A 131 11.42 -0.84 -13.92
C PRO A 131 11.85 0.63 -13.85
N ASP A 132 10.90 1.58 -13.90
CA ASP A 132 11.19 3.02 -13.82
C ASP A 132 11.73 3.45 -12.45
N ASP A 133 11.47 2.67 -11.40
CA ASP A 133 11.94 2.94 -10.03
C ASP A 133 13.33 2.32 -9.76
N LEU A 134 13.78 1.40 -10.62
CA LEU A 134 15.08 0.72 -10.48
C LEU A 134 16.29 1.66 -10.43
N PRO A 135 16.36 2.79 -11.18
CA PRO A 135 17.48 3.71 -11.09
C PRO A 135 17.67 4.34 -9.70
N ALA A 136 16.60 4.42 -8.90
CA ALA A 136 16.63 4.97 -7.54
C ALA A 136 16.95 3.91 -6.46
N ALA A 137 17.01 2.64 -6.83
CA ALA A 137 17.19 1.50 -5.93
C ALA A 137 18.57 0.85 -6.10
N THR A 138 19.03 0.14 -5.07
CA THR A 138 20.23 -0.70 -5.17
C THR A 138 19.86 -2.00 -5.87
N VAL A 139 20.16 -2.10 -7.17
CA VAL A 139 19.76 -3.25 -8.00
C VAL A 139 20.85 -4.31 -8.04
N GLY A 140 20.46 -5.59 -8.00
CA GLY A 140 21.32 -6.74 -8.26
C GLY A 140 20.84 -7.58 -9.43
N SER A 141 21.76 -8.17 -10.18
CA SER A 141 21.46 -9.18 -11.22
C SER A 141 22.61 -10.18 -11.35
N THR A 142 22.45 -11.25 -12.13
CA THR A 142 23.57 -12.17 -12.41
C THR A 142 24.44 -11.64 -13.54
N ARG A 143 25.76 -11.80 -13.41
CA ARG A 143 26.74 -11.35 -14.40
C ARG A 143 26.64 -12.16 -15.69
N HIS A 144 26.94 -11.52 -16.82
CA HIS A 144 26.99 -12.14 -18.15
C HIS A 144 25.66 -12.78 -18.55
N SER A 145 24.55 -12.19 -18.13
CA SER A 145 23.20 -12.63 -18.46
C SER A 145 22.53 -11.67 -19.43
N ALA A 146 21.46 -12.12 -20.08
CA ALA A 146 20.64 -11.22 -20.90
C ALA A 146 19.97 -10.11 -20.07
N THR A 147 19.85 -10.29 -18.75
CA THR A 147 19.36 -9.25 -17.83
C THR A 147 20.42 -8.17 -17.56
N ASP A 148 21.69 -8.57 -17.45
CA ASP A 148 22.85 -7.66 -17.32
C ASP A 148 22.96 -6.71 -18.52
N GLU A 149 22.85 -7.26 -19.75
CA GLU A 149 22.84 -6.48 -20.99
C GLU A 149 21.66 -5.48 -21.02
N TRP A 150 20.45 -5.94 -20.67
CA TRP A 150 19.26 -5.08 -20.64
C TRP A 150 19.37 -3.94 -19.61
N LEU A 151 19.87 -4.23 -18.40
CA LEU A 151 20.05 -3.21 -17.35
C LEU A 151 21.09 -2.16 -17.76
N THR A 152 22.15 -2.60 -18.43
CA THR A 152 23.20 -1.73 -18.97
C THR A 152 22.64 -0.81 -20.06
N ASP A 153 21.86 -1.36 -21.01
CA ASP A 153 21.20 -0.59 -22.07
C ASP A 153 20.17 0.41 -21.53
N ALA A 154 19.50 0.06 -20.42
CA ALA A 154 18.58 0.94 -19.72
C ALA A 154 19.27 2.03 -18.87
N GLY A 155 20.60 2.00 -18.75
CA GLY A 155 21.37 2.95 -17.93
C GLY A 155 21.19 2.74 -16.42
N ILE A 156 20.75 1.56 -15.99
CA ILE A 156 20.52 1.24 -14.58
C ILE A 156 21.82 0.68 -13.99
N VAL A 157 22.33 1.31 -12.94
CA VAL A 157 23.50 0.81 -12.21
C VAL A 157 23.09 -0.39 -11.35
N PHE A 158 23.80 -1.51 -11.47
CA PHE A 158 23.49 -2.73 -10.72
C PHE A 158 24.76 -3.45 -10.24
N THR A 159 24.60 -4.29 -9.21
CA THR A 159 25.64 -5.18 -8.69
C THR A 159 25.51 -6.56 -9.32
N GLY A 160 26.56 -7.00 -10.01
CA GLY A 160 26.61 -8.31 -10.66
C GLY A 160 27.03 -9.44 -9.72
N PHE A 161 26.17 -10.46 -9.59
CA PHE A 161 26.37 -11.67 -8.80
C PHE A 161 26.78 -12.88 -9.67
N PRO A 162 27.56 -13.85 -9.13
CA PRO A 162 27.96 -15.05 -9.87
C PRO A 162 26.79 -16.00 -10.17
N ASP A 163 25.78 -16.05 -9.30
CA ASP A 163 24.63 -16.94 -9.41
C ASP A 163 23.40 -16.30 -8.75
N VAL A 164 22.21 -16.83 -9.07
CA VAL A 164 20.93 -16.30 -8.57
C VAL A 164 20.84 -16.41 -7.04
N GLN A 165 21.39 -17.47 -6.44
CA GLN A 165 21.26 -17.70 -5.01
C GLN A 165 22.02 -16.63 -4.21
N SER A 166 23.25 -16.34 -4.61
CA SER A 166 24.06 -15.28 -4.00
C SER A 166 23.40 -13.89 -4.10
N GLY A 167 22.66 -13.63 -5.18
CA GLY A 167 21.87 -12.42 -5.37
C GLY A 167 20.64 -12.37 -4.47
N LEU A 168 19.88 -13.48 -4.37
CA LEU A 168 18.76 -13.59 -3.44
C LEU A 168 19.19 -13.49 -1.98
N ASP A 169 20.35 -14.04 -1.61
CA ASP A 169 20.94 -13.89 -0.28
C ASP A 169 21.36 -12.45 0.01
N ALA A 170 21.89 -11.74 -0.98
CA ALA A 170 22.17 -10.31 -0.85
C ALA A 170 20.90 -9.49 -0.61
N LEU A 171 19.81 -9.84 -1.31
CA LEU A 171 18.50 -9.22 -1.13
C LEU A 171 17.94 -9.47 0.27
N ARG A 172 18.02 -10.72 0.77
CA ARG A 172 17.62 -11.08 2.14
C ARG A 172 18.39 -10.31 3.20
N GLN A 173 19.69 -10.10 2.99
CA GLN A 173 20.57 -9.40 3.92
C GLN A 173 20.46 -7.87 3.83
N GLY A 174 19.59 -7.32 2.96
CA GLY A 174 19.45 -5.89 2.76
C GLY A 174 20.67 -5.22 2.12
N ARG A 175 21.51 -5.98 1.41
CA ARG A 175 22.66 -5.44 0.66
C ARG A 175 22.25 -4.85 -0.69
N ILE A 176 21.08 -5.25 -1.19
CA ILE A 176 20.42 -4.73 -2.39
C ILE A 176 18.93 -4.59 -2.09
N ASP A 177 18.27 -3.66 -2.77
CA ASP A 177 16.83 -3.36 -2.61
C ASP A 177 15.97 -4.18 -3.59
N ALA A 178 16.54 -4.47 -4.77
CA ALA A 178 15.89 -5.25 -5.81
C ALA A 178 16.86 -6.26 -6.44
N PHE A 179 16.39 -7.49 -6.65
CA PHE A 179 17.05 -8.45 -7.52
C PHE A 179 16.24 -8.64 -8.81
N VAL A 180 16.90 -8.46 -9.95
CA VAL A 180 16.29 -8.43 -11.28
C VAL A 180 16.83 -9.60 -12.08
N TYR A 181 15.94 -10.54 -12.45
CA TYR A 181 16.31 -11.73 -13.22
C TYR A 181 15.10 -12.39 -13.91
N ASP A 182 15.34 -13.52 -14.56
CA ASP A 182 14.35 -14.32 -15.28
C ASP A 182 13.21 -14.79 -14.36
N LYS A 183 11.98 -14.35 -14.68
CA LYS A 183 10.77 -14.65 -13.91
C LYS A 183 10.49 -16.14 -13.62
N PRO A 184 10.66 -17.13 -14.51
CA PRO A 184 10.37 -18.53 -14.24
C PRO A 184 11.34 -19.09 -13.24
N LEU A 185 12.61 -18.70 -13.34
CA LEU A 185 13.64 -19.16 -12.43
C LEU A 185 13.40 -18.56 -11.06
N LEU A 186 13.17 -17.25 -10.98
CA LEU A 186 12.80 -16.58 -9.73
C LEU A 186 11.51 -17.15 -9.13
N ARG A 187 10.51 -17.47 -9.95
CA ARG A 187 9.24 -18.08 -9.52
C ARG A 187 9.41 -19.52 -9.04
N TYR A 188 10.26 -20.29 -9.69
CA TYR A 188 10.58 -21.65 -9.30
C TYR A 188 11.35 -21.67 -7.97
N LEU A 189 12.39 -20.84 -7.85
CA LEU A 189 13.19 -20.69 -6.63
C LEU A 189 12.36 -20.12 -5.48
N SER A 190 11.51 -19.12 -5.77
CA SER A 190 10.56 -18.55 -4.82
C SER A 190 9.71 -19.63 -4.15
N ARG A 191 9.20 -20.58 -4.94
CA ARG A 191 8.41 -21.71 -4.45
C ARG A 191 9.21 -22.77 -3.69
N LYS A 192 10.44 -23.07 -4.12
CA LYS A 192 11.22 -24.18 -3.57
C LYS A 192 12.04 -23.83 -2.33
N GLU A 193 12.61 -22.64 -2.28
CA GLU A 193 13.72 -22.32 -1.36
C GLU A 193 13.50 -21.04 -0.54
N VAL A 194 12.56 -20.18 -0.92
CA VAL A 194 12.59 -18.78 -0.50
C VAL A 194 11.43 -18.37 0.42
N GLY A 195 10.31 -19.10 0.44
CA GLY A 195 9.18 -18.80 1.34
C GLY A 195 8.53 -17.42 1.07
N ASP A 196 7.70 -16.96 2.02
CA ASP A 196 6.96 -15.69 1.94
C ASP A 196 7.81 -14.42 2.17
N GLU A 197 9.13 -14.55 2.38
CA GLU A 197 10.01 -13.41 2.73
C GLU A 197 10.35 -12.52 1.53
N LEU A 198 10.35 -13.09 0.31
CA LEU A 198 10.66 -12.36 -0.91
C LEU A 198 9.40 -12.23 -1.78
N ARG A 199 9.07 -10.99 -2.11
CA ARG A 199 7.90 -10.69 -2.93
C ARG A 199 8.31 -10.46 -4.38
N MET A 200 7.71 -11.23 -5.30
CA MET A 200 7.77 -10.90 -6.72
C MET A 200 6.86 -9.71 -7.00
N LEU A 201 7.44 -8.64 -7.55
CA LEU A 201 6.71 -7.43 -7.90
C LEU A 201 5.91 -7.61 -9.20
N PRO A 202 4.73 -6.99 -9.31
CA PRO A 202 4.01 -6.93 -10.56
C PRO A 202 4.81 -6.07 -11.55
N GLY A 203 4.90 -6.51 -12.80
CA GLY A 203 5.74 -5.82 -13.77
C GLY A 203 6.75 -6.77 -14.41
N THR A 204 6.99 -6.48 -15.67
CA THR A 204 7.44 -7.46 -16.63
C THR A 204 7.99 -6.62 -17.79
N PHE A 205 9.31 -6.48 -17.84
CA PHE A 205 10.08 -5.75 -18.87
C PHE A 205 11.18 -6.62 -19.50
N GLY A 206 11.82 -6.14 -20.58
CA GLY A 206 12.91 -6.87 -21.26
C GLY A 206 12.45 -8.24 -21.76
N ARG A 207 11.54 -8.26 -22.74
CA ARG A 207 11.01 -9.51 -23.28
C ARG A 207 12.15 -10.37 -23.84
N GLN A 208 12.27 -11.58 -23.31
CA GLN A 208 13.21 -12.60 -23.78
C GLN A 208 12.43 -13.86 -24.14
N ASP A 209 12.87 -14.53 -25.19
CA ASP A 209 12.29 -15.80 -25.63
C ASP A 209 13.41 -16.86 -25.64
N TYR A 210 13.21 -17.97 -24.93
CA TYR A 210 14.15 -19.09 -24.94
C TYR A 210 14.01 -19.86 -26.26
N GLY A 211 15.15 -20.26 -26.82
CA GLY A 211 15.22 -21.07 -28.03
C GLY A 211 16.20 -22.23 -27.88
N ILE A 212 16.03 -23.26 -28.69
CA ILE A 212 17.00 -24.34 -28.85
C ILE A 212 17.94 -23.94 -29.99
N ALA A 213 19.23 -23.78 -29.68
CA ALA A 213 20.22 -23.42 -30.69
C ALA A 213 20.59 -24.63 -31.56
N LEU A 214 20.68 -24.42 -32.87
CA LEU A 214 21.14 -25.40 -33.85
C LEU A 214 22.24 -24.77 -34.71
N GLY A 215 23.13 -25.60 -35.25
CA GLY A 215 24.16 -25.15 -36.19
C GLY A 215 23.54 -24.40 -37.38
N GLN A 216 24.24 -23.38 -37.87
CA GLN A 216 23.78 -22.58 -39.01
C GLN A 216 23.53 -23.47 -40.23
N GLY A 217 22.35 -23.37 -40.83
CA GLY A 217 21.94 -24.21 -41.97
C GLY A 217 21.53 -25.65 -41.61
N SER A 218 21.35 -25.96 -40.31
CA SER A 218 20.94 -27.31 -39.89
C SER A 218 19.59 -27.72 -40.52
N PRO A 219 19.50 -28.90 -41.17
CA PRO A 219 18.25 -29.43 -41.70
C PRO A 219 17.25 -29.78 -40.58
N LEU A 220 17.70 -29.82 -39.32
CA LEU A 220 16.86 -30.12 -38.16
C LEU A 220 16.05 -28.91 -37.68
N ARG A 221 16.34 -27.70 -38.16
CA ARG A 221 15.67 -26.47 -37.70
C ARG A 221 14.15 -26.57 -37.83
N GLU A 222 13.68 -26.85 -39.04
CA GLU A 222 12.25 -26.90 -39.34
C GLU A 222 11.53 -28.09 -38.67
N PRO A 223 12.06 -29.33 -38.68
CA PRO A 223 11.49 -30.43 -37.91
C PRO A 223 11.39 -30.14 -36.40
N VAL A 224 12.41 -29.51 -35.81
CA VAL A 224 12.43 -29.17 -34.37
C VAL A 224 11.41 -28.08 -34.06
N ASP A 225 11.32 -27.02 -34.87
CA ASP A 225 10.33 -25.94 -34.67
C ASP A 225 8.89 -26.50 -34.72
N ILE A 226 8.59 -27.36 -35.70
CA ILE A 226 7.26 -27.99 -35.82
C ILE A 226 6.96 -28.89 -34.60
N ALA A 227 7.94 -29.66 -34.13
CA ALA A 227 7.78 -30.51 -32.96
C ALA A 227 7.55 -29.68 -31.68
N LEU A 228 8.30 -28.58 -31.51
CA LEU A 228 8.15 -27.65 -30.40
C LEU A 228 6.77 -27.01 -30.39
N LEU A 229 6.28 -26.53 -31.54
CA LEU A 229 4.95 -25.92 -31.65
C LEU A 229 3.86 -26.91 -31.22
N LYS A 230 3.91 -28.16 -31.70
CA LYS A 230 2.95 -29.21 -31.33
C LYS A 230 2.95 -29.48 -29.82
N GLU A 231 4.12 -29.52 -29.18
CA GLU A 231 4.20 -29.77 -27.75
C GLU A 231 3.69 -28.57 -26.93
N ILE A 232 4.08 -27.34 -27.32
CA ILE A 232 3.72 -26.10 -26.61
C ILE A 232 2.21 -25.81 -26.66
N GLU A 233 1.55 -26.17 -27.77
CA GLU A 233 0.08 -26.05 -27.91
C GLU A 233 -0.68 -27.14 -27.14
N GLY A 234 -0.02 -28.23 -26.76
CA GLY A 234 -0.59 -29.34 -26.02
C GLY A 234 -1.09 -28.98 -24.60
N SER A 235 -2.04 -29.77 -24.08
CA SER A 235 -2.45 -29.70 -22.67
C SER A 235 -1.31 -30.11 -21.73
N ARG A 236 -0.51 -31.12 -22.12
CA ARG A 236 0.61 -31.64 -21.34
C ARG A 236 1.61 -30.55 -20.95
N TRP A 237 2.03 -29.72 -21.90
CA TRP A 237 2.94 -28.60 -21.64
C TRP A 237 2.36 -27.60 -20.65
N ARG A 238 1.08 -27.23 -20.80
CA ARG A 238 0.38 -26.33 -19.87
C ARG A 238 0.31 -26.91 -18.45
N ASP A 239 0.06 -28.21 -18.32
CA ASP A 239 0.00 -28.88 -17.03
C ASP A 239 1.37 -28.99 -16.37
N GLU A 240 2.44 -29.28 -17.13
CA GLU A 240 3.80 -29.28 -16.60
C GLU A 240 4.27 -27.89 -16.17
N ILE A 241 3.96 -26.85 -16.93
CA ILE A 241 4.22 -25.46 -16.51
C ILE A 241 3.47 -25.16 -15.21
N ARG A 242 2.19 -25.53 -15.11
CA ARG A 242 1.40 -25.28 -13.90
C ARG A 242 1.94 -26.04 -12.69
N LYS A 243 2.39 -27.27 -12.88
CA LYS A 243 3.00 -28.10 -11.84
C LYS A 243 4.33 -27.53 -11.36
N THR A 244 5.17 -27.08 -12.29
CA THR A 244 6.53 -26.63 -11.99
C THR A 244 6.60 -25.18 -11.52
N LEU A 245 5.83 -24.27 -12.13
CA LEU A 245 5.87 -22.83 -11.86
C LEU A 245 4.63 -22.33 -11.08
N GLY A 246 3.55 -23.11 -11.02
CA GLY A 246 2.27 -22.72 -10.43
C GLY A 246 1.30 -22.07 -11.42
N LYS A 247 0.09 -21.72 -10.95
CA LYS A 247 -0.94 -21.08 -11.78
C LYS A 247 -0.49 -19.71 -12.29
N ARG A 248 -0.65 -19.43 -13.58
CA ARG A 248 -0.56 -18.06 -14.13
C ARG A 248 -1.59 -17.19 -13.39
N ASN A 249 -1.11 -16.14 -12.70
CA ASN A 249 -1.96 -15.04 -12.25
C ASN A 249 -2.11 -14.07 -13.42
#